data_AF-A0AA85B0U5-F1
#
_entry.id   AF-A0AA85B0U5-F1
#
_cell.length_a   1.000
_cell.length_b   1.000
_cell.length_c   1.000
_cell.angle_alpha   90.00
_cell.angle_beta   90.00
_cell.angle_gamma   90.00
#
_symmetry.space_group_name_H-M   'P 1'
#
loop_
_entity.id
_entity.type
_entity.pdbx_description
1 polymer ?
#
loop_
_entity_poly.entity_id
_entity_poly.type
_entity_poly.pdbx_seq_one_letter_code
_entity_poly.pdbx_strand_id
1 'polypeptide(L)'
;MKLLVIDQLPVSTEDKLKIHLIEPLIKNPEKYDPTKPIRISKTKSIEWDIELAPYESRELVLKYLVEHPSIKDIDISTLGI
;
A
#
# COMPACT_ATOMS: atom_id res chain seq x y z
N MET A 1 2.59 -12.01 -23.23
CA MET A 1 1.82 -12.56 -22.10
C MET A 1 1.26 -11.40 -21.29
N LYS A 2 -0.03 -11.42 -20.96
CA LYS A 2 -0.63 -10.43 -20.06
C LYS A 2 -0.61 -10.98 -18.64
N LEU A 3 -0.12 -10.19 -17.70
CA LEU A 3 0.01 -10.53 -16.29
C LEU A 3 -0.68 -9.45 -15.46
N LEU A 4 -1.43 -9.88 -14.45
CA LEU A 4 -1.86 -9.02 -13.36
C LEU A 4 -1.00 -9.35 -12.15
N VAL A 5 -0.17 -8.40 -11.73
CA VAL A 5 0.64 -8.52 -10.51
C VAL A 5 -0.07 -7.75 -9.41
N ILE A 6 -0.23 -8.37 -8.24
CA ILE A 6 -0.91 -7.78 -7.08
C ILE A 6 0.02 -7.88 -5.87
N ASP A 7 0.22 -6.77 -5.18
CA ASP A 7 0.97 -6.72 -3.93
C ASP A 7 0.20 -5.90 -2.88
N GLN A 8 0.24 -6.33 -1.62
CA GLN A 8 -0.53 -5.73 -0.54
C GLN A 8 0.29 -4.65 0.18
N LEU A 9 -0.27 -3.44 0.35
CA LEU A 9 0.32 -2.46 1.26
C LEU A 9 0.20 -2.95 2.70
N PRO A 10 1.17 -2.66 3.59
CA PRO A 10 1.14 -3.10 4.97
C PRO A 10 -0.20 -2.83 5.65
N VAL A 11 -0.76 -3.83 6.29
CA VAL A 11 -1.98 -3.70 7.10
C VAL A 11 -1.66 -4.08 8.53
N SER A 12 -2.24 -3.38 9.50
CA SER A 12 -2.18 -3.76 10.91
C SER A 12 -3.56 -4.22 11.36
N THR A 13 -3.58 -5.24 12.21
CA THR A 13 -4.80 -5.83 12.78
C THR A 13 -5.31 -5.06 13.99
N GLU A 14 -4.45 -4.30 14.66
CA GLU A 14 -4.73 -3.68 15.97
C GLU A 14 -4.80 -2.16 15.89
N ASP A 15 -3.96 -1.55 15.04
CA ASP A 15 -3.78 -0.10 14.97
C ASP A 15 -3.92 0.43 13.54
N LYS A 16 -4.41 1.67 13.38
CA LYS A 16 -4.40 2.32 12.07
C LYS A 16 -2.98 2.78 11.73
N LEU A 17 -2.34 2.09 10.78
CA LEU A 17 -1.09 2.54 10.17
C LEU A 17 -1.36 3.67 9.17
N LYS A 18 -0.48 4.67 9.15
CA LYS A 18 -0.46 5.68 8.09
C LYS A 18 0.61 5.30 7.08
N ILE A 19 0.19 5.01 5.85
CA ILE A 19 1.05 4.52 4.78
C ILE A 19 1.17 5.61 3.73
N HIS A 20 2.41 5.95 3.36
CA HIS A 20 2.69 6.85 2.24
C HIS A 20 3.31 6.04 1.11
N LEU A 21 2.59 5.91 0.00
CA LEU A 21 3.12 5.29 -1.20
C LEU A 21 4.15 6.23 -1.84
N ILE A 22 5.37 5.73 -2.04
CA ILE A 22 6.47 6.45 -2.70
C ILE A 22 6.56 5.99 -4.16
N GLU A 23 6.56 4.68 -4.40
CA GLU A 23 6.53 4.07 -5.72
C GLU A 23 5.58 2.87 -5.73
N PRO A 24 4.77 2.66 -6.78
CA PRO A 24 4.70 3.46 -8.01
C PRO A 24 3.96 4.81 -7.80
N LEU A 25 4.27 5.79 -8.63
CA LEU A 25 3.59 7.10 -8.61
C LEU A 25 2.18 6.98 -9.21
N ILE A 26 1.18 6.87 -8.35
CA ILE A 26 -0.23 6.80 -8.75
C ILE A 26 -0.88 8.17 -8.54
N LYS A 27 -1.42 8.77 -9.61
CA LYS A 27 -2.21 10.00 -9.50
C LYS A 27 -3.57 9.67 -8.89
N ASN A 28 -3.97 10.42 -7.86
CA ASN A 28 -5.23 10.23 -7.14
C ASN A 28 -5.41 8.80 -6.57
N PRO A 29 -4.51 8.34 -5.69
CA PRO A 29 -4.49 6.97 -5.17
C PRO A 29 -5.76 6.53 -4.44
N GLU A 30 -6.57 7.49 -3.96
CA GLU A 30 -7.86 7.21 -3.30
C GLU A 30 -8.97 6.83 -4.28
N LYS A 31 -8.80 7.10 -5.57
CA LYS A 31 -9.80 6.81 -6.60
C LYS A 31 -9.38 5.59 -7.41
N TYR A 32 -10.03 4.47 -7.15
CA TYR A 32 -9.89 3.28 -7.99
C TYR A 32 -10.31 3.58 -9.43
N ASP A 33 -9.42 3.30 -10.38
CA ASP A 33 -9.66 3.44 -11.82
C ASP A 33 -9.16 2.16 -12.53
N PRO A 34 -10.07 1.26 -12.95
CA PRO A 34 -9.69 -0.01 -13.59
C PRO A 34 -9.07 0.19 -14.98
N THR A 35 -9.16 1.39 -15.56
CA THR A 35 -8.56 1.69 -16.87
C THR A 35 -7.08 2.03 -16.78
N LYS A 36 -6.57 2.30 -15.56
CA LYS A 36 -5.16 2.58 -15.34
C LYS A 36 -4.37 1.28 -15.22
N PRO A 37 -3.20 1.17 -15.87
CA PRO A 37 -2.37 -0.03 -15.81
C PRO A 37 -1.73 -0.22 -14.44
N ILE A 38 -1.65 0.83 -13.62
CA ILE A 38 -1.20 0.79 -12.24
C ILE A 38 -2.25 1.49 -11.39
N ARG A 39 -2.77 0.81 -10.38
CA ARG A 39 -3.89 1.29 -9.57
C ARG A 39 -3.86 0.71 -8.16
N ILE A 40 -4.49 1.42 -7.22
CA ILE A 40 -4.72 0.91 -5.86
C ILE A 40 -6.13 0.32 -5.81
N SER A 41 -6.23 -0.96 -5.48
CA SER A 41 -7.48 -1.67 -5.32
C SER A 41 -8.28 -1.15 -4.11
N LYS A 42 -9.55 -1.54 -4.02
CA LYS A 42 -10.40 -1.21 -2.86
C LYS A 42 -9.87 -1.81 -1.55
N THR A 43 -9.08 -2.88 -1.63
CA THR A 43 -8.46 -3.56 -0.47
C THR A 43 -7.06 -3.01 -0.15
N LYS A 44 -6.70 -1.84 -0.70
CA LYS A 44 -5.38 -1.18 -0.52
C LYS A 44 -4.21 -2.04 -1.01
N SER A 45 -4.42 -2.82 -2.08
CA SER A 45 -3.35 -3.50 -2.82
C SER A 45 -2.94 -2.68 -4.03
N ILE A 46 -1.69 -2.75 -4.44
CA ILE A 46 -1.23 -2.21 -5.72
C ILE A 46 -1.40 -3.29 -6.78
N GLU A 47 -2.04 -2.93 -7.88
CA GLU A 47 -2.24 -3.79 -9.05
C GLU A 47 -1.46 -3.22 -10.23
N TRP A 48 -0.74 -4.09 -10.94
CA TRP A 48 -0.07 -3.79 -12.19
C TRP A 48 -0.56 -4.71 -13.31
N ASP A 49 -1.17 -4.12 -14.34
CA ASP A 49 -1.41 -4.78 -15.61
C ASP A 49 -0.14 -4.69 -16.47
N ILE A 50 0.53 -5.81 -16.65
CA ILE A 50 1.81 -5.90 -17.37
C ILE A 50 1.65 -6.75 -18.62
N GLU A 51 2.14 -6.24 -19.74
CA GLU A 51 2.35 -7.01 -20.97
C GLU A 51 3.84 -7.27 -21.14
N LEU A 52 4.23 -8.55 -21.16
CA LEU A 52 5.60 -9.02 -21.43
C LEU A 52 5.69 -9.66 -22.81
N ALA A 53 6.68 -9.26 -23.61
CA ALA A 53 7.08 -9.93 -24.83
C ALA A 53 7.82 -11.26 -24.53
N PRO A 54 7.94 -12.17 -25.51
CA PRO A 54 8.75 -13.38 -25.34
C PRO A 54 10.18 -13.04 -24.91
N TYR A 55 10.65 -13.71 -23.86
CA TYR A 55 11.98 -13.49 -23.25
C TYR A 55 12.20 -12.11 -22.62
N GLU A 56 11.15 -11.31 -22.44
CA GLU A 56 11.22 -10.04 -21.71
C GLU A 56 11.17 -10.28 -20.19
N SER A 57 12.02 -9.56 -19.46
CA SER A 57 11.94 -9.40 -18.00
C SER A 57 11.61 -7.95 -17.66
N ARG A 58 10.74 -7.72 -16.67
CA ARG A 58 10.40 -6.38 -16.18
C ARG A 58 10.47 -6.33 -14.67
N GLU A 59 11.15 -5.31 -14.15
CA GLU A 59 11.20 -5.02 -12.71
C GLU A 59 10.02 -4.12 -12.32
N LEU A 60 9.37 -4.44 -11.20
CA LEU A 60 8.31 -3.64 -10.58
C LEU A 60 8.76 -3.25 -9.18
N VAL A 61 8.62 -1.97 -8.84
CA VAL A 61 9.06 -1.44 -7.54
C VAL A 61 7.85 -1.00 -6.73
N LEU A 62 7.73 -1.56 -5.52
CA LEU A 62 6.83 -1.11 -4.47
C LEU A 62 7.66 -0.49 -3.35
N LYS A 63 7.54 0.82 -3.16
CA LYS A 63 8.24 1.57 -2.11
C LYS A 63 7.23 2.39 -1.34
N TYR A 64 7.26 2.29 -0.02
CA TYR A 64 6.34 3.00 0.85
C TYR A 64 7.02 3.36 2.17
N LEU A 65 6.43 4.33 2.87
CA LEU A 65 6.75 4.67 4.25
C LEU A 65 5.58 4.26 5.16
N VAL A 66 5.89 3.64 6.30
CA VAL A 66 4.91 3.30 7.33
C VAL A 66 5.16 4.19 8.55
N GLU A 67 4.12 4.89 8.98
CA GLU A 67 4.08 5.65 10.23
C GLU A 67 3.16 4.92 11.22
N HIS A 68 3.70 4.51 12.36
CA HIS A 68 2.92 3.97 13.47
C HIS A 68 2.26 5.09 14.27
N PRO A 69 1.03 4.90 14.78
CA PRO A 69 0.42 5.88 15.66
C PRO A 69 1.27 6.04 16.93
N SER A 70 1.45 7.28 17.37
CA SER A 70 2.04 7.55 18.68
C SER A 70 1.10 7.00 19.74
N ILE A 71 1.48 5.92 20.41
CA ILE A 71 0.84 5.49 21.65
C ILE A 71 0.93 6.68 22.59
N LYS A 72 -0.21 7.31 22.92
CA LYS A 72 -0.25 8.21 24.07
C LYS A 72 0.00 7.33 25.28
N ASP A 73 1.04 7.69 26.05
CA ASP A 73 1.39 7.05 27.31
C ASP A 73 0.12 6.75 28.12
N ILE A 74 0.03 5.52 28.62
CA ILE A 74 -0.97 5.14 29.61
C ILE A 74 -0.77 6.06 30.82
N ASP A 75 -1.76 6.90 31.12
CA ASP A 75 -1.73 7.79 32.27
C ASP A 75 -1.95 6.95 33.54
N ILE A 76 -0.85 6.53 34.18
CA ILE A 76 -0.84 5.73 35.42
C ILE A 76 -1.39 6.54 36.61
N SER A 77 -1.77 7.82 36.45
CA SER A 77 -2.31 8.66 37.52
C SER A 77 -3.72 8.27 38.02
N THR A 78 -4.39 7.28 37.39
CA THR A 78 -5.72 6.81 37.83
C THR A 78 -5.71 5.53 38.68
N LEU A 79 -4.55 4.93 38.94
CA LEU A 79 -4.43 3.94 40.01
C LEU A 79 -4.25 4.68 41.34
N GLY A 80 -5.36 5.25 41.82
CA GLY A 80 -5.45 5.91 43.12
C GLY A 80 -5.02 4.96 44.23
N ILE A 81 -3.83 5.23 44.77
CA ILE A 81 -3.41 4.81 46.11
C ILE A 81 -4.09 5.71 47.14
#